data_AF-A0A2N0RJR5-F1
#
_entry.id   AF-A0A2N0RJR5-F1
#
_cell.length_a   1.000
_cell.length_b   1.000
_cell.length_c   1.000
_cell.angle_alpha   90.00
_cell.angle_beta   90.00
_cell.angle_gamma   90.00
#
_symmetry.space_group_name_H-M   'P 1'
#
loop_
_entity.id
_entity.type
_entity.pdbx_description
1 polymer ?
#
loop_
_entity_poly.entity_id
_entity_poly.type
_entity_poly.pdbx_seq_one_letter_code
_entity_poly.pdbx_strand_id
1 'polypeptide(L)'
;MSDFRRACVIHQPQFFKNDWNKNEKKTIISRRLGISYEQTIHARVDNGTRRTLNKHMYKKKLSNFSLCKSNNTHVNKAQETRFERSKRRIFNSKEHNPQNRRHHRLITSQRYRFYTRPHKFRTPLSKYSLPQRSLVIEDVSFMNPTLTVERYNPIPDIPFPEKFNKIIPKDPIYNKQGVYISPGSREWFTYMHDLHKNLPPPLTKAQKRAKRLRDEAIQWDNQARDDAIYHGTSFNRIS
;
A
#
# COMPACT_ATOMS: atom_id res chain seq x y z
N MET A 1 -29.50 35.35 -1.07
CA MET A 1 -28.26 35.54 -0.30
C MET A 1 -27.62 34.20 0.00
N SER A 2 -26.31 34.07 -0.19
CA SER A 2 -25.57 32.79 -0.10
C SER A 2 -24.50 32.86 1.00
N ASP A 3 -24.79 32.32 2.18
CA ASP A 3 -23.93 32.46 3.37
C ASP A 3 -22.93 31.32 3.58
N PHE A 4 -22.46 30.68 2.51
CA PHE A 4 -21.51 29.55 2.64
C PHE A 4 -20.21 29.72 1.86
N ARG A 5 -19.79 30.96 1.57
CA ARG A 5 -18.49 31.24 0.95
C ARG A 5 -17.55 31.93 1.93
N ARG A 6 -17.06 31.16 2.92
CA ARG A 6 -15.75 31.29 3.61
C ARG A 6 -15.80 30.57 4.98
N ALA A 7 -15.89 29.24 4.97
CA ALA A 7 -15.49 28.47 6.14
C ALA A 7 -13.96 28.29 6.06
N CYS A 8 -13.25 28.95 6.98
CA CYS A 8 -11.80 28.97 7.10
C CYS A 8 -11.20 27.55 7.18
N VAL A 9 -9.95 27.44 6.75
CA VAL A 9 -9.07 26.24 6.75
C VAL A 9 -9.03 25.49 8.10
N ILE A 10 -9.44 26.15 9.18
CA ILE A 10 -9.49 25.64 10.56
C ILE A 10 -10.74 24.77 10.83
N HIS A 11 -11.81 24.90 10.04
CA HIS A 11 -13.06 24.13 10.23
C HIS A 11 -13.08 22.77 9.51
N GLN A 12 -12.18 22.53 8.56
CA GLN A 12 -12.12 21.24 7.85
C GLN A 12 -11.92 20.03 8.79
N PRO A 13 -11.00 20.06 9.78
CA PRO A 13 -10.74 18.90 10.64
C PRO A 13 -11.92 18.51 11.54
N GLN A 14 -12.61 19.50 12.11
CA GLN A 14 -13.78 19.28 12.98
C GLN A 14 -14.98 18.76 12.19
N PHE A 15 -15.22 19.30 10.99
CA PHE A 15 -16.27 18.82 10.10
C PHE A 15 -16.05 17.34 9.73
N PHE A 16 -14.82 16.96 9.36
CA PHE A 16 -14.50 15.56 9.04
C PHE A 16 -14.60 14.62 10.24
N LYS A 17 -14.29 15.10 11.45
CA LYS A 17 -14.40 14.30 12.68
C LYS A 17 -15.86 13.99 13.03
N ASN A 18 -16.75 14.99 12.90
CA ASN A 18 -18.18 14.83 13.18
C ASN A 18 -18.89 13.94 12.14
N ASP A 19 -18.62 14.17 10.85
CA ASP A 19 -19.18 13.34 9.75
C ASP A 19 -18.71 11.88 9.85
N TRP A 20 -17.44 11.66 10.21
CA TRP A 20 -16.87 10.33 10.39
C TRP A 20 -17.52 9.60 11.58
N ASN A 21 -17.62 10.26 12.74
CA ASN A 21 -18.23 9.67 13.94
C ASN A 21 -19.68 9.23 13.71
N LYS A 22 -20.42 9.97 12.87
CA LYS A 22 -21.84 9.68 12.59
C LYS A 22 -22.06 8.76 11.39
N ASN A 23 -20.99 8.36 10.68
CA ASN A 23 -21.07 7.61 9.40
C ASN A 23 -22.07 8.23 8.40
N GLU A 24 -22.22 9.55 8.42
CA GLU A 24 -23.21 10.23 7.59
C GLU A 24 -22.80 10.15 6.10
N LYS A 25 -23.78 9.81 5.26
CA LYS A 25 -23.60 9.77 3.81
C LYS A 25 -24.05 11.08 3.22
N LYS A 26 -23.14 11.78 2.56
CA LYS A 26 -23.47 13.02 1.83
C LYS A 26 -23.80 12.70 0.38
N THR A 27 -25.03 12.96 -0.04
CA THR A 27 -25.41 12.89 -1.46
C THR A 27 -24.88 14.12 -2.20
N ILE A 28 -24.17 13.89 -3.31
CA ILE A 28 -23.56 14.92 -4.14
C ILE A 28 -24.10 14.79 -5.56
N ILE A 29 -24.53 15.92 -6.14
CA ILE A 29 -25.05 16.00 -7.50
C ILE A 29 -24.11 16.88 -8.35
N SER A 30 -23.54 16.30 -9.39
CA SER A 30 -22.69 17.01 -10.36
C SER A 30 -23.52 17.50 -11.54
N ARG A 31 -23.94 18.78 -11.51
CA ARG A 31 -24.63 19.42 -12.64
C ARG A 31 -23.77 19.50 -13.92
N ARG A 32 -22.44 19.46 -13.79
CA ARG A 32 -21.52 19.53 -14.93
C ARG A 32 -21.47 18.23 -15.74
N LEU A 33 -21.52 17.10 -15.04
CA LEU A 33 -21.39 15.76 -15.61
C LEU A 33 -22.74 15.03 -15.71
N GLY A 34 -23.79 15.53 -15.05
CA GLY A 34 -25.09 14.87 -15.00
C GLY A 34 -25.05 13.56 -14.21
N ILE A 35 -24.30 13.51 -13.11
CA ILE A 35 -24.19 12.33 -12.25
C ILE A 35 -24.42 12.69 -10.78
N SER A 36 -24.92 11.74 -10.01
CA SER A 36 -25.03 11.83 -8.55
C SER A 36 -24.33 10.65 -7.89
N TYR A 37 -23.88 10.83 -6.65
CA TYR A 37 -23.23 9.80 -5.85
C TYR A 37 -23.28 10.14 -4.37
N GLU A 38 -23.13 9.13 -3.53
CA GLU A 38 -22.95 9.28 -2.10
C GLU A 38 -21.46 9.35 -1.75
N GLN A 39 -21.09 10.25 -0.85
CA GLN A 39 -19.76 10.39 -0.29
C GLN A 39 -19.77 10.07 1.20
N THR A 40 -18.86 9.19 1.61
CA THR A 40 -18.57 8.86 3.01
C THR A 40 -17.10 9.12 3.31
N ILE A 41 -16.80 9.43 4.57
CA ILE A 41 -15.45 9.68 5.06
C ILE A 41 -15.08 8.57 6.04
N HIS A 42 -13.90 7.99 5.86
CA HIS A 42 -13.38 6.95 6.75
C HIS A 42 -11.98 7.34 7.25
N ALA A 43 -11.68 7.04 8.51
CA ALA A 43 -10.31 7.03 8.99
C ALA A 43 -9.48 5.99 8.23
N ARG A 44 -8.22 6.31 7.94
CA ARG A 44 -7.26 5.33 7.43
C ARG A 44 -6.70 4.55 8.60
N VAL A 45 -6.78 3.23 8.52
CA VAL A 45 -6.01 2.35 9.39
C VAL A 45 -4.53 2.39 8.97
N ASP A 46 -3.67 2.47 9.97
CA ASP A 46 -2.21 2.31 10.00
C ASP A 46 -1.61 1.37 8.94
N ASN A 47 -2.25 0.23 8.66
CA ASN A 47 -1.76 -0.71 7.63
C ASN A 47 -1.76 -0.14 6.20
N GLY A 48 -2.62 0.85 5.90
CA GLY A 48 -2.73 1.48 4.57
C GLY A 48 -1.86 2.73 4.38
N THR A 49 -1.61 3.49 5.45
CA THR A 49 -0.77 4.71 5.42
C THR A 49 0.71 4.38 5.30
N ARG A 50 1.18 3.33 6.00
CA ARG A 50 2.58 2.85 5.91
C ARG A 50 2.97 2.39 4.50
N ARG A 51 2.05 1.77 3.76
CA ARG A 51 2.31 1.22 2.40
C ARG A 51 2.16 2.24 1.26
N THR A 52 1.38 3.31 1.44
CA THR A 52 1.00 4.21 0.33
C THR A 52 1.62 5.60 0.37
N LEU A 53 2.59 5.84 1.28
CA LEU A 53 3.23 7.16 1.54
C LEU A 53 2.22 8.31 1.70
N ASN A 54 0.98 7.99 2.06
CA ASN A 54 -0.11 8.94 2.04
C ASN A 54 -0.22 9.62 3.39
N LYS A 55 -0.07 10.95 3.41
CA LYS A 55 -0.04 11.78 4.63
C LYS A 55 -1.44 12.11 5.19
N HIS A 56 -2.52 11.75 4.51
CA HIS A 56 -3.88 12.11 4.93
C HIS A 56 -4.49 11.06 5.88
N MET A 57 -4.92 11.51 7.06
CA MET A 57 -5.55 10.66 8.09
C MET A 57 -6.91 10.09 7.66
N TYR A 58 -7.64 10.81 6.81
CA TYR A 58 -8.96 10.39 6.32
C TYR A 58 -8.93 10.05 4.82
N LYS A 59 -9.84 9.19 4.38
CA LYS A 59 -10.11 8.90 2.96
C LYS A 59 -11.60 9.06 2.66
N LYS A 60 -11.91 9.52 1.45
CA LYS A 60 -13.27 9.58 0.94
C LYS A 60 -13.58 8.29 0.19
N LYS A 61 -14.74 7.69 0.47
CA LYS A 61 -15.31 6.57 -0.26
C LYS A 61 -16.57 7.06 -0.98
N LEU A 62 -16.67 6.74 -2.25
CA LEU A 62 -17.79 7.13 -3.10
C LEU A 62 -18.61 5.89 -3.46
N SER A 63 -19.93 5.97 -3.33
CA SER A 63 -20.88 4.88 -3.59
C SER A 63 -22.14 5.40 -4.29
N ASN A 64 -23.02 4.47 -4.69
CA ASN A 64 -24.36 4.79 -5.22
C ASN A 64 -24.35 5.82 -6.36
N PHE A 65 -23.42 5.64 -7.29
CA PHE A 65 -23.35 6.48 -8.48
C PHE A 65 -24.56 6.23 -9.37
N SER A 66 -25.24 7.30 -9.75
CA SER A 66 -26.37 7.30 -10.66
C SER A 66 -26.23 8.42 -11.70
N LEU A 67 -26.88 8.23 -12.83
CA LEU A 67 -26.95 9.23 -13.89
C LEU A 67 -28.17 10.13 -13.62
N CYS A 68 -27.96 11.44 -13.53
CA CYS A 68 -28.99 12.46 -13.34
C CYS A 68 -28.81 13.55 -14.40
N LYS A 69 -29.09 13.18 -15.65
CA LYS A 69 -29.01 14.10 -16.80
C LYS A 69 -30.10 15.19 -16.70
N SER A 70 -29.81 16.35 -17.26
CA SER A 70 -30.77 17.44 -17.40
C SER A 70 -31.88 17.08 -18.40
N ASN A 71 -33.10 17.55 -18.17
CA ASN A 71 -34.22 17.43 -19.12
C ASN A 71 -34.03 18.32 -20.36
N ASN A 72 -33.28 19.43 -20.23
CA ASN A 72 -32.93 20.26 -21.37
C ASN A 72 -31.93 19.53 -22.29
N THR A 73 -32.32 19.30 -23.55
CA THR A 73 -31.57 18.55 -24.56
C THR A 73 -30.16 19.11 -24.81
N HIS A 74 -30.02 20.44 -24.90
CA HIS A 74 -28.72 21.08 -25.13
C HIS A 74 -27.77 20.87 -23.95
N VAL A 75 -28.28 21.04 -22.74
CA VAL A 75 -27.51 20.81 -21.50
C VAL A 75 -27.18 19.33 -21.32
N ASN A 76 -28.11 18.43 -21.64
CA ASN A 76 -27.91 16.98 -21.58
C ASN A 76 -26.79 16.54 -22.53
N LYS A 77 -26.82 16.97 -23.79
CA LYS A 77 -25.77 16.69 -24.78
C LYS A 77 -24.40 17.22 -24.32
N ALA A 78 -24.37 18.41 -23.71
CA ALA A 78 -23.15 18.97 -23.14
C ALA A 78 -22.63 18.16 -21.93
N GLN A 79 -23.52 17.72 -21.03
CA GLN A 79 -23.17 16.85 -19.89
C GLN A 79 -22.58 15.52 -20.38
N GLU A 80 -23.22 14.89 -21.36
CA GLU A 80 -22.78 13.63 -21.97
C GLU A 80 -21.41 13.75 -22.65
N THR A 81 -21.22 14.80 -23.45
CA THR A 81 -19.93 15.07 -24.10
C THR A 81 -18.82 15.26 -23.07
N ARG A 82 -19.09 15.99 -21.97
CA ARG A 82 -18.11 16.21 -20.89
C ARG A 82 -17.82 14.93 -20.12
N PHE A 83 -18.84 14.12 -19.87
CA PHE A 83 -18.71 12.82 -19.21
C PHE A 83 -17.81 11.90 -20.03
N GLU A 84 -18.11 11.69 -21.31
CA GLU A 84 -17.32 10.84 -22.19
C GLU A 84 -15.90 11.38 -22.41
N ARG A 85 -15.73 12.71 -22.57
CA ARG A 85 -14.39 13.32 -22.63
C ARG A 85 -13.57 13.00 -21.38
N SER A 86 -14.18 13.11 -20.19
CA SER A 86 -13.48 12.86 -18.94
C SER A 86 -13.17 11.37 -18.76
N LYS A 87 -14.09 10.48 -19.10
CA LYS A 87 -13.88 9.03 -19.13
C LYS A 87 -12.69 8.67 -20.03
N ARG A 88 -12.64 9.18 -21.26
CA ARG A 88 -11.50 8.98 -22.18
C ARG A 88 -10.18 9.48 -21.57
N ARG A 89 -10.16 10.71 -21.03
CA ARG A 89 -8.96 11.29 -20.40
C ARG A 89 -8.39 10.40 -19.30
N ILE A 90 -9.25 9.81 -18.48
CA ILE A 90 -8.83 9.05 -17.31
C ILE A 90 -8.40 7.63 -17.69
N PHE A 91 -9.19 6.91 -18.48
CA PHE A 91 -8.89 5.50 -18.78
C PHE A 91 -7.85 5.30 -19.88
N ASN A 92 -7.62 6.30 -20.74
CA ASN A 92 -6.65 6.21 -21.83
C ASN A 92 -5.28 6.76 -21.45
N SER A 93 -5.11 7.32 -20.25
CA SER A 93 -3.82 7.82 -19.77
C SER A 93 -2.97 6.67 -19.19
N LYS A 94 -1.72 6.54 -19.67
CA LYS A 94 -0.79 5.48 -19.24
C LYS A 94 -0.44 5.57 -17.75
N GLU A 95 -0.42 6.78 -17.18
CA GLU A 95 -0.16 7.05 -15.76
C GLU A 95 -1.14 6.36 -14.80
N HIS A 96 -2.42 6.25 -15.20
CA HIS A 96 -3.48 5.76 -14.33
C HIS A 96 -3.74 4.25 -14.47
N ASN A 97 -3.17 3.61 -15.49
CA ASN A 97 -3.48 2.23 -15.83
C ASN A 97 -2.34 1.48 -16.54
N PRO A 98 -1.14 1.38 -15.94
CA PRO A 98 0.04 0.82 -16.59
C PRO A 98 -0.11 -0.65 -17.01
N GLN A 99 -0.96 -1.42 -16.31
CA GLN A 99 -1.17 -2.87 -16.58
C GLN A 99 -2.58 -3.21 -17.05
N ASN A 100 -3.47 -2.23 -17.27
CA ASN A 100 -4.86 -2.41 -17.71
C ASN A 100 -5.70 -3.53 -17.05
N ARG A 101 -5.47 -3.81 -15.76
CA ARG A 101 -6.22 -4.83 -15.02
C ARG A 101 -7.61 -4.34 -14.63
N ARG A 102 -8.60 -5.25 -14.61
CA ARG A 102 -9.99 -4.96 -14.20
C ARG A 102 -10.07 -4.25 -12.84
N HIS A 103 -9.24 -4.67 -11.88
CA HIS A 103 -9.16 -4.05 -10.55
C HIS A 103 -8.67 -2.60 -10.59
N HIS A 104 -7.64 -2.28 -11.40
CA HIS A 104 -7.15 -0.91 -11.58
C HIS A 104 -8.22 -0.01 -12.19
N ARG A 105 -8.94 -0.51 -13.21
CA ARG A 105 -10.07 0.22 -13.79
C ARG A 105 -11.13 0.55 -12.74
N LEU A 106 -11.45 -0.37 -11.82
CA LEU A 106 -12.42 -0.12 -10.73
C LEU A 106 -11.93 0.97 -9.77
N ILE A 107 -10.68 0.89 -9.31
CA ILE A 107 -10.09 1.90 -8.41
C ILE A 107 -10.08 3.27 -9.09
N THR A 108 -9.61 3.34 -10.33
CA THR A 108 -9.54 4.57 -11.12
C THR A 108 -10.93 5.15 -11.37
N SER A 109 -11.93 4.31 -11.67
CA SER A 109 -13.32 4.74 -11.82
C SER A 109 -13.87 5.37 -10.56
N GLN A 110 -13.60 4.78 -9.39
CA GLN A 110 -14.04 5.31 -8.10
C GLN A 110 -13.31 6.61 -7.74
N ARG A 111 -11.98 6.64 -7.91
CA ARG A 111 -11.15 7.82 -7.65
C ARG A 111 -11.61 9.04 -8.44
N TYR A 112 -11.99 8.82 -9.69
CA TYR A 112 -12.38 9.87 -10.61
C TYR A 112 -13.89 10.07 -10.78
N ARG A 113 -14.73 9.39 -9.99
CA ARG A 113 -16.19 9.62 -9.93
C ARG A 113 -16.95 9.19 -11.20
N PHE A 114 -16.48 8.14 -11.89
CA PHE A 114 -17.10 7.62 -13.12
C PHE A 114 -17.90 6.33 -12.95
N TYR A 115 -17.83 5.70 -11.76
CA TYR A 115 -18.36 4.35 -11.60
C TYR A 115 -19.87 4.31 -11.32
N THR A 116 -20.71 4.52 -12.33
CA THR A 116 -22.13 4.15 -12.30
C THR A 116 -22.29 2.67 -12.63
N ARG A 117 -22.18 1.78 -11.64
CA ARG A 117 -22.60 0.39 -11.84
C ARG A 117 -23.78 0.09 -10.91
N PRO A 118 -24.96 -0.26 -11.43
CA PRO A 118 -25.94 -0.97 -10.65
C PRO A 118 -25.42 -2.40 -10.52
N HIS A 119 -24.51 -2.63 -9.58
CA HIS A 119 -24.09 -3.98 -9.24
C HIS A 119 -24.45 -4.24 -7.79
N LYS A 120 -25.64 -4.84 -7.65
CA LYS A 120 -25.91 -5.77 -6.57
C LYS A 120 -24.73 -6.74 -6.56
N PHE A 121 -23.85 -6.65 -5.57
CA PHE A 121 -23.13 -7.85 -5.16
C PHE A 121 -24.20 -8.77 -4.56
N ARG A 122 -24.91 -9.50 -5.42
CA ARG A 122 -25.52 -10.77 -5.01
C ARG A 122 -24.37 -11.77 -4.95
N THR A 123 -23.51 -11.65 -3.95
CA THR A 123 -23.23 -12.85 -3.20
C THR A 123 -24.42 -12.96 -2.25
N PRO A 124 -25.35 -13.92 -2.44
CA PRO A 124 -26.16 -14.29 -1.30
C PRO A 124 -25.17 -14.70 -0.21
N LEU A 125 -25.26 -14.06 0.97
CA LEU A 125 -24.85 -14.74 2.18
C LEU A 125 -25.60 -16.06 2.15
N SER A 126 -24.88 -17.15 1.89
CA SER A 126 -25.44 -18.49 1.82
C SER A 126 -26.18 -18.74 3.11
N LYS A 127 -27.52 -18.77 3.04
CA LYS A 127 -28.42 -19.11 4.13
C LYS A 127 -28.54 -20.63 4.27
N TYR A 128 -27.42 -21.34 4.20
CA TYR A 128 -27.33 -22.72 4.62
C TYR A 128 -26.47 -22.78 5.88
N SER A 129 -27.07 -22.28 6.96
CA SER A 129 -26.95 -22.99 8.23
C SER A 129 -27.63 -24.34 8.03
N LEU A 130 -26.88 -25.43 8.12
CA LEU A 130 -27.28 -26.74 8.66
C LEU A 130 -26.04 -27.65 8.68
N PRO A 131 -25.93 -28.62 9.60
CA PRO A 131 -25.89 -28.50 11.05
C PRO A 131 -24.48 -28.87 11.58
N GLN A 132 -24.19 -28.54 12.83
CA GLN A 132 -23.10 -29.16 13.58
C GLN A 132 -23.36 -30.68 13.63
N ARG A 133 -22.54 -31.47 12.94
CA ARG A 133 -22.38 -32.90 13.23
C ARG A 133 -20.91 -33.28 13.19
N SER A 134 -20.46 -33.66 14.37
CA SER A 134 -19.24 -34.35 14.73
C SER A 134 -18.86 -35.44 13.74
N LEU A 135 -17.74 -35.29 13.05
CA LEU A 135 -16.94 -36.42 12.60
C LEU A 135 -15.47 -36.09 12.84
N VAL A 136 -14.88 -36.97 13.62
CA VAL A 136 -13.46 -37.13 13.92
C VAL A 136 -12.66 -36.95 12.64
N ILE A 137 -11.84 -35.91 12.56
CA ILE A 137 -10.81 -35.80 11.54
C ILE A 137 -9.53 -36.29 12.20
N GLU A 138 -9.20 -37.53 11.87
CA GLU A 138 -7.88 -38.11 12.09
C GLU A 138 -6.79 -37.21 11.52
N ASP A 139 -5.66 -37.23 12.20
CA ASP A 139 -4.45 -36.45 11.96
C ASP A 139 -4.05 -36.32 10.48
N VAL A 140 -4.36 -35.16 9.89
CA VAL A 140 -3.69 -34.68 8.67
C VAL A 140 -2.74 -33.54 9.03
N SER A 141 -1.89 -33.79 10.04
CA SER A 141 -0.83 -32.88 10.49
C SER A 141 0.44 -32.93 9.61
N PHE A 142 0.51 -33.85 8.63
CA PHE A 142 1.78 -34.17 7.97
C PHE A 142 2.12 -33.28 6.76
N MET A 143 1.14 -32.68 6.08
CA MET A 143 1.37 -32.02 4.77
C MET A 143 1.33 -30.49 4.79
N ASN A 144 0.95 -29.87 5.91
CA ASN A 144 1.01 -28.43 6.10
C ASN A 144 1.58 -28.18 7.50
N PRO A 145 2.90 -27.97 7.65
CA PRO A 145 3.42 -27.49 8.92
C PRO A 145 2.83 -26.10 9.13
N THR A 146 1.83 -26.01 10.00
CA THR A 146 1.47 -24.76 10.66
C THR A 146 2.75 -24.28 11.34
N LEU A 147 3.40 -23.28 10.76
CA LEU A 147 4.48 -22.56 11.42
C LEU A 147 3.86 -21.91 12.67
N THR A 148 3.90 -22.63 13.78
CA THR A 148 3.46 -22.20 15.11
C THR A 148 4.35 -21.10 15.68
N VAL A 149 5.45 -20.77 14.99
CA VAL A 149 6.41 -19.75 15.37
C VAL A 149 6.01 -18.42 14.72
N GLU A 150 5.76 -17.41 15.56
CA GLU A 150 5.52 -16.04 15.11
C GLU A 150 6.66 -15.54 14.20
N ARG A 151 6.31 -14.73 13.19
CA ARG A 151 7.32 -14.13 12.31
C ARG A 151 8.21 -13.19 13.12
N TYR A 152 9.52 -13.43 13.08
CA TYR A 152 10.52 -12.60 13.74
C TYR A 152 10.32 -11.12 13.42
N ASN A 153 10.07 -10.30 14.46
CA ASN A 153 10.01 -8.84 14.35
C ASN A 153 11.27 -8.24 15.00
N PRO A 154 12.24 -7.79 14.20
CA PRO A 154 13.54 -7.33 14.71
C PRO A 154 13.48 -5.96 15.43
N ILE A 155 12.35 -5.26 15.36
CA ILE A 155 12.19 -3.93 15.97
C ILE A 155 11.49 -4.09 17.33
N PRO A 156 12.16 -3.76 18.44
CA PRO A 156 11.52 -3.81 19.75
C PRO A 156 10.47 -2.69 19.88
N ASP A 157 9.38 -2.96 20.59
CA ASP A 157 8.30 -1.98 20.87
C ASP A 157 8.70 -0.92 21.94
N ILE A 158 9.96 -0.93 22.37
CA ILE A 158 10.53 -0.09 23.43
C ILE A 158 11.30 1.07 22.77
N PRO A 159 11.38 2.27 23.40
CA PRO A 159 12.25 3.35 22.95
C PRO A 159 13.69 2.86 22.69
N PHE A 160 14.13 2.95 21.44
CA PHE A 160 15.33 2.31 20.92
C PHE A 160 16.41 3.34 20.53
N PRO A 161 17.66 3.23 21.00
CA PRO A 161 18.72 4.17 20.64
C PRO A 161 19.08 4.12 19.15
N GLU A 162 19.11 5.29 18.50
CA GLU A 162 19.31 5.41 17.04
C GLU A 162 20.64 4.79 16.54
N LYS A 163 21.67 4.80 17.39
CA LYS A 163 22.99 4.22 17.08
C LYS A 163 22.95 2.75 16.68
N PHE A 164 21.93 2.01 17.12
CA PHE A 164 21.79 0.58 16.85
C PHE A 164 20.96 0.27 15.59
N ASN A 165 20.31 1.26 14.95
CA ASN A 165 19.41 1.05 13.79
C ASN A 165 20.09 0.33 12.61
N LYS A 166 21.39 0.57 12.39
CA LYS A 166 22.13 0.01 11.25
C LYS A 166 22.64 -1.41 11.46
N ILE A 167 22.58 -1.90 12.70
CA ILE A 167 23.14 -3.19 13.10
C ILE A 167 22.10 -4.18 13.62
N ILE A 168 20.81 -3.85 13.47
CA ILE A 168 19.71 -4.75 13.84
C ILE A 168 19.80 -6.05 13.01
N PRO A 169 19.90 -7.23 13.66
CA PRO A 169 19.94 -8.51 12.98
C PRO A 169 18.63 -8.77 12.24
N LYS A 170 18.75 -9.17 10.97
CA LYS A 170 17.60 -9.49 10.11
C LYS A 170 16.99 -10.87 10.42
N ASP A 171 17.80 -11.74 11.01
CA ASP A 171 17.46 -13.12 11.34
C ASP A 171 17.36 -13.31 12.87
N PRO A 172 16.55 -14.28 13.35
CA PRO A 172 16.41 -14.57 14.77
C PRO A 172 17.73 -15.04 15.38
N ILE A 173 17.99 -14.60 16.60
CA ILE A 173 19.25 -14.84 17.31
C ILE A 173 18.99 -15.86 18.41
N TYR A 174 19.95 -16.76 18.61
CA TYR A 174 19.89 -17.79 19.64
C TYR A 174 21.13 -17.75 20.52
N ASN A 175 20.97 -18.06 21.80
CA ASN A 175 22.09 -18.25 22.72
C ASN A 175 22.86 -19.54 22.38
N LYS A 176 24.03 -19.73 23.02
CA LYS A 176 24.86 -20.95 22.85
C LYS A 176 24.11 -22.24 23.22
N GLN A 177 23.09 -22.13 24.06
CA GLN A 177 22.18 -23.19 24.48
C GLN A 177 21.00 -23.40 23.51
N GLY A 178 20.93 -22.67 22.40
CA GLY A 178 19.85 -22.77 21.41
C GLY A 178 18.56 -22.05 21.79
N VAL A 179 18.56 -21.25 22.86
CA VAL A 179 17.39 -20.50 23.33
C VAL A 179 17.21 -19.23 22.51
N TYR A 180 15.99 -18.97 22.03
CA TYR A 180 15.65 -17.77 21.26
C TYR A 180 15.76 -16.50 22.10
N ILE A 181 16.53 -15.53 21.59
CA ILE A 181 16.71 -14.23 22.22
C ILE A 181 15.66 -13.26 21.66
N SER A 182 14.71 -12.86 22.50
CA SER A 182 13.65 -11.92 22.10
C SER A 182 14.20 -10.50 21.92
N PRO A 183 13.89 -9.80 20.81
CA PRO A 183 14.22 -8.39 20.60
C PRO A 183 13.73 -7.51 21.74
N GLY A 184 14.60 -6.62 22.24
CA GLY A 184 14.31 -5.76 23.39
C GLY A 184 14.60 -6.38 24.77
N SER A 185 14.95 -7.67 24.83
CA SER A 185 15.47 -8.28 26.05
C SER A 185 16.87 -7.76 26.41
N ARG A 186 17.29 -7.94 27.67
CA ARG A 186 18.62 -7.55 28.14
C ARG A 186 19.73 -8.24 27.36
N GLU A 187 19.59 -9.53 27.09
CA GLU A 187 20.56 -10.33 26.34
C GLU A 187 20.71 -9.84 24.90
N TRP A 188 19.58 -9.46 24.29
CA TRP A 188 19.58 -8.87 22.95
C TRP A 188 20.35 -7.55 22.90
N PHE A 189 20.17 -6.67 23.90
CA PHE A 189 20.94 -5.44 23.99
C PHE A 189 22.44 -5.66 24.22
N THR A 190 22.81 -6.67 25.01
CA THR A 190 24.22 -7.05 25.20
C THR A 190 24.84 -7.48 23.87
N TYR A 191 24.17 -8.37 23.13
CA TYR A 191 24.61 -8.81 21.81
C TYR A 191 24.76 -7.64 20.82
N MET A 192 23.78 -6.74 20.77
CA MET A 192 23.80 -5.54 19.94
C MET A 192 24.95 -4.60 20.29
N HIS A 193 25.26 -4.46 21.58
CA HIS A 193 26.34 -3.62 22.06
C HIS A 193 27.72 -4.18 21.68
N ASP A 194 27.90 -5.49 21.73
CA ASP A 194 29.15 -6.14 21.32
C ASP A 194 29.35 -6.07 19.80
N LEU A 195 28.27 -6.22 19.01
CA LEU A 195 28.31 -5.94 17.58
C LEU A 195 28.71 -4.49 17.29
N HIS A 196 28.18 -3.55 18.06
CA HIS A 196 28.52 -2.14 17.89
C HIS A 196 30.00 -1.85 18.20
N LYS A 197 30.57 -2.51 19.21
CA LYS A 197 31.99 -2.39 19.56
C LYS A 197 32.92 -3.00 18.50
N ASN A 198 32.48 -4.08 17.86
CA ASN A 198 33.26 -4.80 16.85
C ASN A 198 33.05 -4.26 15.42
N LEU A 199 32.30 -3.17 15.23
CA LEU A 199 32.19 -2.52 13.93
C LEU A 199 33.54 -1.96 13.50
N PRO A 200 33.97 -2.20 12.24
CA PRO A 200 35.16 -1.55 11.73
C PRO A 200 34.96 -0.03 11.76
N PRO A 201 36.02 0.75 12.03
CA PRO A 201 35.94 2.19 12.04
C PRO A 201 35.37 2.72 10.72
N PRO A 202 34.65 3.85 10.74
CA PRO A 202 34.07 4.43 9.54
C PRO A 202 35.14 4.63 8.46
N LEU A 203 34.91 4.09 7.27
CA LEU A 203 35.82 4.21 6.13
C LEU A 203 36.16 5.70 5.88
N THR A 204 37.45 5.98 5.65
CA THR A 204 37.91 7.31 5.26
C THR A 204 37.35 7.69 3.87
N LYS A 205 37.38 8.98 3.53
CA LYS A 205 36.90 9.44 2.20
C LYS A 205 37.61 8.71 1.05
N ALA A 206 38.92 8.48 1.19
CA ALA A 206 39.71 7.75 0.20
C ALA A 206 39.27 6.29 0.07
N GLN A 207 39.07 5.59 1.19
CA GLN A 207 38.60 4.20 1.19
C GLN A 207 37.18 4.07 0.63
N LYS A 208 36.28 5.02 0.91
CA LYS A 208 34.94 5.07 0.30
C LYS A 208 34.99 5.24 -1.22
N ARG A 209 35.90 6.09 -1.72
CA ARG A 209 36.11 6.28 -3.17
C ARG A 209 36.66 5.01 -3.81
N ALA A 210 37.65 4.37 -3.20
CA ALA A 210 38.23 3.13 -3.68
C ALA A 210 37.20 1.99 -3.71
N LYS A 211 36.36 1.87 -2.67
CA LYS A 211 35.27 0.88 -2.64
C LYS A 211 34.27 1.10 -3.78
N ARG A 212 33.86 2.36 -4.00
CA ARG A 212 32.94 2.71 -5.09
C ARG A 212 33.49 2.32 -6.46
N LEU A 213 34.76 2.63 -6.73
CA LEU A 213 35.40 2.27 -8.01
C LEU A 213 35.45 0.74 -8.22
N ARG A 214 35.71 -0.04 -7.15
CA ARG A 214 35.65 -1.51 -7.23
C ARG A 214 34.24 -2.01 -7.51
N ASP A 215 33.24 -1.48 -6.81
CA ASP A 215 31.85 -1.87 -6.98
C ASP A 215 31.35 -1.54 -8.40
N GLU A 216 31.72 -0.37 -8.95
CA GLU A 216 31.44 0.04 -10.33
C GLU A 216 32.13 -0.89 -11.34
N ALA A 217 33.39 -1.27 -11.13
CA ALA A 217 34.10 -2.20 -12.00
C ALA A 217 33.44 -3.60 -12.01
N ILE A 218 33.01 -4.10 -10.84
CA ILE A 218 32.28 -5.38 -10.73
C ILE A 218 30.95 -5.30 -11.48
N GLN A 219 30.25 -4.17 -11.37
CA GLN A 219 28.97 -3.97 -12.04
C GLN A 219 29.14 -3.95 -13.56
N TRP A 220 30.16 -3.25 -14.06
CA TRP A 220 30.52 -3.24 -15.48
C TRP A 220 30.87 -4.64 -16.00
N ASP A 221 31.66 -5.40 -15.25
CA ASP A 221 32.04 -6.77 -15.62
C ASP A 221 30.82 -7.72 -15.66
N ASN A 222 29.90 -7.58 -14.70
CA ASN A 222 28.65 -8.34 -14.72
C ASN A 222 27.76 -7.95 -15.92
N GLN A 223 27.64 -6.65 -16.21
CA GLN A 223 26.84 -6.18 -17.33
C GLN A 223 27.41 -6.64 -18.68
N ALA A 224 28.73 -6.55 -18.86
CA ALA A 224 29.39 -7.05 -20.07
C ALA A 224 29.20 -8.57 -20.25
N ARG A 225 29.16 -9.32 -19.15
CA ARG A 225 28.86 -10.75 -19.17
C ARG A 225 27.42 -11.03 -19.59
N ASP A 226 26.46 -10.29 -19.04
CA ASP A 226 25.04 -10.43 -19.36
C ASP A 226 24.76 -10.05 -20.83
N ASP A 227 25.40 -8.98 -21.33
CA ASP A 227 25.29 -8.55 -22.73
C ASP A 227 25.89 -9.61 -23.69
N ALA A 228 27.01 -10.24 -23.33
CA ALA A 228 27.60 -11.32 -24.12
C ALA A 228 26.66 -12.54 -24.22
N ILE A 229 26.04 -12.93 -23.09
CA ILE A 229 25.02 -13.99 -23.07
C ILE A 229 23.84 -13.62 -23.98
N TYR A 230 23.36 -12.37 -23.91
CA TYR A 230 22.23 -11.90 -24.71
C TYR A 230 22.52 -11.94 -26.22
N HIS A 231 23.74 -11.61 -26.63
CA HIS A 231 24.15 -11.61 -28.04
C HIS A 231 24.70 -12.95 -28.54
N GLY A 232 24.75 -13.99 -27.68
CA GLY A 232 25.29 -15.30 -28.03
C GLY A 232 26.81 -15.29 -28.27
N THR A 233 27.52 -14.30 -27.73
CA THR A 233 28.98 -14.16 -27.83
C THR A 233 29.65 -14.64 -26.54
N SER A 234 30.94 -15.00 -26.62
CA SER A 234 31.69 -15.42 -25.43
C SER A 234 32.34 -14.23 -24.73
N PHE A 235 32.27 -14.21 -23.39
CA PHE A 235 32.90 -13.19 -22.56
C PHE A 235 34.27 -13.67 -22.06
N ASN A 236 35.35 -12.98 -22.45
CA ASN A 236 36.69 -13.21 -21.91
C ASN A 236 37.06 -12.08 -20.95
N ARG A 237 37.23 -12.42 -19.67
CA ARG A 237 37.68 -11.46 -18.66
C ARG A 237 39.15 -11.17 -18.89
N ILE A 238 39.50 -9.94 -19.26
CA ILE A 238 40.89 -9.51 -19.27
C ILE A 238 41.28 -9.21 -17.83
N SER A 239 42.09 -10.10 -17.24
CA SER A 239 42.64 -10.01 -15.89
C SER A 239 43.65 -8.89 -15.72
#